data_AF-A0A7S2NJZ5-F1
#
_entry.id   AF-A0A7S2NJZ5-F1
#
_cell.length_a   1.000
_cell.length_b   1.000
_cell.length_c   1.000
_cell.angle_alpha   90.00
_cell.angle_beta   90.00
_cell.angle_gamma   90.00
#
_symmetry.space_group_name_H-M   'P 1'
#
loop_
_entity.id
_entity.type
_entity.pdbx_description
1 polymer ?
#
loop_
_entity_poly.entity_id
_entity_poly.type
_entity_poly.pdbx_seq_one_letter_code
_entity_poly.pdbx_strand_id
1 'polypeptide(L)'
;PELRLGLGWIGPSCLYKDVVSIEAGGIWRLVELVIGSDDLFRPTTVSRPRRPMLPSMPNLRSLMVPRCNLFVGKTLANTLAMNTQLERLDISHGRFLKEEGGWGATKHPQQRHAELDFCSVLSAALEANHTLRVLNLSGTFDPRRLCKSSGSWNGMAFDPEMASIVLKGVERNLGLRELYLNGNMVSVDDVCALLRANHTLTHLEMDGICDIDQYQKDRPFLRPTIEAPWQQKASDTLGQIAEALRTNNTLQSLSLRHNELDVTDSELSELNDERLRRALQSSDPENEEGSEEVREEDSARQL
;
A
#
# COMPACT_ATOMS: atom_id res chain seq x y z
N PRO A 1 -8.86 16.34 -28.94
CA PRO A 1 -10.15 15.60 -28.83
C PRO A 1 -10.03 14.48 -27.79
N GLU A 2 -10.57 14.70 -26.59
CA GLU A 2 -10.71 13.65 -25.58
C GLU A 2 -11.83 12.69 -26.01
N LEU A 3 -11.47 11.47 -26.39
CA LEU A 3 -12.41 10.40 -26.68
C LEU A 3 -12.56 9.56 -25.41
N ARG A 4 -13.69 9.71 -24.71
CA ARG A 4 -14.11 8.80 -23.65
C ARG A 4 -14.92 7.67 -24.30
N LEU A 5 -14.35 6.48 -24.41
CA LEU A 5 -15.07 5.29 -24.88
C LEU A 5 -15.54 4.44 -23.69
N GLY A 6 -16.75 3.90 -23.84
CA GLY A 6 -17.46 3.13 -22.82
C GLY A 6 -16.93 1.70 -22.64
N LEU A 7 -17.26 1.14 -21.47
CA LEU A 7 -16.88 -0.18 -20.96
C LEU A 7 -17.15 -1.32 -21.96
N GLY A 8 -16.10 -2.04 -22.36
CA GLY A 8 -16.21 -3.32 -23.07
C GLY A 8 -16.39 -4.49 -22.11
N TRP A 9 -17.57 -5.10 -22.12
CA TRP A 9 -17.89 -6.29 -21.32
C TRP A 9 -17.44 -7.57 -22.06
N ILE A 10 -16.45 -8.30 -21.53
CA ILE A 10 -16.09 -9.64 -22.03
C ILE A 10 -16.40 -10.67 -20.94
N GLY A 11 -17.68 -11.02 -20.82
CA GLY A 11 -18.17 -12.12 -19.99
C GLY A 11 -18.28 -11.83 -18.48
N PRO A 12 -18.94 -12.74 -17.72
CA PRO A 12 -19.45 -12.48 -16.38
C PRO A 12 -18.40 -12.38 -15.24
N SER A 13 -17.11 -12.24 -15.53
CA SER A 13 -16.05 -12.33 -14.49
C SER A 13 -14.83 -11.42 -14.68
N CYS A 14 -14.75 -10.66 -15.78
CA CYS A 14 -13.60 -9.81 -16.08
C CYS A 14 -14.08 -8.43 -16.54
N LEU A 15 -13.94 -7.41 -15.69
CA LEU A 15 -13.99 -6.02 -16.13
C LEU A 15 -12.56 -5.58 -16.44
N TYR A 16 -12.19 -5.62 -17.71
CA TYR A 16 -11.13 -4.76 -18.21
C TYR A 16 -11.73 -3.36 -18.31
N LYS A 17 -11.23 -2.40 -17.53
CA LYS A 17 -11.56 -1.00 -17.76
C LYS A 17 -10.54 -0.49 -18.77
N ASP A 18 -11.01 -0.18 -19.98
CA ASP A 18 -10.14 0.15 -21.10
C ASP A 18 -9.25 1.37 -20.83
N VAL A 19 -7.97 1.12 -21.08
CA VAL A 19 -6.89 1.93 -21.63
C VAL A 19 -7.31 3.25 -22.29
N VAL A 20 -6.81 4.37 -21.77
CA VAL A 20 -6.75 5.61 -22.56
C VAL A 20 -5.60 5.50 -23.56
N SER A 21 -5.94 5.55 -24.85
CA SER A 21 -5.00 5.67 -25.96
C SER A 21 -5.08 7.07 -26.56
N ILE A 22 -3.97 7.80 -26.53
CA ILE A 22 -3.70 9.00 -27.34
C ILE A 22 -2.24 8.77 -27.83
N GLU A 23 -1.87 8.87 -29.11
CA GLU A 23 -1.91 10.07 -29.95
C GLU A 23 -1.61 9.78 -31.44
N ALA A 24 -1.72 10.84 -32.26
CA ALA A 24 -1.46 10.95 -33.69
C ALA A 24 -0.24 10.15 -34.21
N GLY A 25 -0.44 9.37 -35.28
CA GLY A 25 0.66 8.70 -36.01
C GLY A 25 0.48 7.20 -36.29
N GLY A 26 -0.57 6.55 -35.78
CA GLY A 26 -0.95 5.18 -36.17
C GLY A 26 -0.25 4.03 -35.43
N ILE A 27 0.48 4.30 -34.34
CA ILE A 27 1.05 3.24 -33.46
C ILE A 27 0.31 3.25 -32.13
N TRP A 28 -0.34 2.13 -31.80
CA TRP A 28 -1.05 1.96 -30.52
C TRP A 28 -0.04 1.75 -29.37
N ARG A 29 -0.18 2.52 -28.28
CA ARG A 29 0.58 2.36 -27.03
C ARG A 29 -0.36 2.19 -25.85
N LEU A 30 -0.12 1.14 -25.06
CA LEU A 30 -0.81 0.90 -23.80
C LEU A 30 -0.12 1.73 -22.70
N VAL A 31 -0.78 2.79 -22.25
CA VAL A 31 -0.21 3.72 -21.25
C VAL A 31 -0.63 3.35 -19.83
N GLU A 32 -1.88 2.90 -19.67
CA GLU A 32 -2.49 2.58 -18.39
C GLU A 32 -3.21 1.24 -18.48
N LEU A 33 -3.02 0.39 -17.48
CA LEU A 33 -3.69 -0.89 -17.34
C LEU A 33 -4.36 -0.96 -15.97
N VAL A 34 -5.69 -0.95 -15.97
CA VAL A 34 -6.50 -1.15 -14.76
C VAL A 34 -7.10 -2.54 -14.78
N ILE A 35 -6.75 -3.33 -13.78
CA ILE A 35 -7.19 -4.69 -13.60
C ILE A 35 -8.10 -4.70 -12.37
N GLY A 36 -9.42 -4.75 -12.59
CA GLY A 36 -10.42 -4.79 -11.51
C GLY A 36 -11.19 -6.11 -11.52
N SER A 37 -10.86 -7.06 -10.65
CA SER A 37 -11.71 -8.22 -10.32
C SER A 37 -11.05 -9.11 -9.26
N ASP A 38 -11.88 -9.71 -8.39
CA ASP A 38 -11.45 -10.70 -7.39
C ASP A 38 -11.01 -12.05 -8.02
N ASP A 39 -11.30 -12.27 -9.32
CA ASP A 39 -11.31 -13.61 -9.94
C ASP A 39 -10.34 -13.82 -11.12
N LEU A 40 -9.54 -12.81 -11.51
CA LEU A 40 -8.64 -12.89 -12.69
C LEU A 40 -7.62 -14.03 -12.66
N PHE A 41 -7.34 -14.58 -11.48
CA PHE A 41 -6.34 -15.62 -11.29
C PHE A 41 -6.90 -16.84 -10.55
N ARG A 42 -8.22 -17.09 -10.57
CA ARG A 42 -8.72 -18.37 -10.07
C ARG A 42 -8.19 -19.50 -10.98
N PRO A 43 -7.46 -20.49 -10.44
CA PRO A 43 -7.23 -21.71 -11.20
C PRO A 43 -8.60 -22.37 -11.43
N THR A 44 -9.11 -22.29 -12.65
CA THR A 44 -10.22 -23.16 -13.06
C THR A 44 -9.80 -24.60 -12.80
N THR A 45 -10.69 -25.43 -12.27
CA THR A 45 -10.49 -26.87 -11.97
C THR A 45 -10.11 -27.73 -13.19
N VAL A 46 -9.86 -27.11 -14.35
CA VAL A 46 -9.36 -27.72 -15.57
C VAL A 46 -7.84 -27.85 -15.49
N SER A 47 -7.35 -29.06 -15.73
CA SER A 47 -6.00 -29.60 -15.48
C SER A 47 -4.79 -28.92 -16.14
N ARG A 48 -4.88 -27.65 -16.57
CA ARG A 48 -3.74 -26.90 -17.10
C ARG A 48 -3.76 -25.47 -16.57
N PRO A 49 -2.81 -25.08 -15.69
CA PRO A 49 -2.65 -23.68 -15.32
C PRO A 49 -2.33 -22.88 -16.59
N ARG A 50 -3.22 -21.95 -16.96
CA ARG A 50 -2.88 -20.92 -17.93
C ARG A 50 -1.80 -20.07 -17.28
N ARG A 51 -0.57 -20.11 -17.81
CA ARG A 51 0.50 -19.25 -17.31
C ARG A 51 0.00 -17.81 -17.36
N PRO A 52 0.01 -17.07 -16.23
CA PRO A 52 -0.31 -15.66 -16.23
C PRO A 52 0.77 -14.94 -17.05
N MET A 53 0.46 -14.66 -18.31
CA MET A 53 1.28 -13.81 -19.15
C MET A 53 0.79 -12.39 -18.91
N LEU A 54 1.41 -11.67 -17.99
CA LEU A 54 1.61 -10.25 -18.24
C LEU A 54 2.60 -10.20 -19.40
N PRO A 55 2.19 -9.92 -20.66
CA PRO A 55 3.14 -9.76 -21.76
C PRO A 55 4.16 -8.69 -21.36
N SER A 56 5.38 -8.74 -21.91
CA SER A 56 6.33 -7.64 -21.70
C SER A 56 5.68 -6.35 -22.18
N MET A 57 5.32 -5.46 -21.24
CA MET A 57 4.73 -4.17 -21.52
C MET A 57 5.77 -3.07 -21.25
N PRO A 58 6.80 -2.91 -22.10
CA PRO A 58 7.93 -2.00 -21.83
C PRO A 58 7.56 -0.52 -21.83
N ASN A 59 6.33 -0.17 -22.26
CA ASN A 59 5.84 1.21 -22.34
C ASN A 59 4.70 1.50 -21.36
N LEU A 60 4.41 0.59 -20.42
CA LEU A 60 3.34 0.79 -19.47
C LEU A 60 3.77 1.83 -18.43
N ARG A 61 3.01 2.92 -18.29
CA ARG A 61 3.30 3.99 -17.33
C ARG A 61 2.54 3.86 -16.03
N SER A 62 1.33 3.31 -16.09
CA SER A 62 0.52 3.09 -14.91
C SER A 62 -0.05 1.68 -14.88
N LEU A 63 0.16 0.99 -13.78
CA LEU A 63 -0.38 -0.34 -13.51
C LEU A 63 -1.22 -0.27 -12.22
N MET A 64 -2.53 -0.43 -12.35
CA MET A 64 -3.46 -0.48 -11.22
C MET A 64 -4.09 -1.86 -11.13
N VAL A 65 -3.83 -2.56 -10.04
CA VAL A 65 -4.27 -3.92 -9.78
C VAL A 65 -4.87 -4.00 -8.37
N PRO A 66 -5.82 -3.11 -8.01
CA PRO A 66 -6.37 -3.10 -6.66
C PRO A 66 -7.24 -4.34 -6.41
N ARG A 67 -7.32 -4.77 -5.15
CA ARG A 67 -8.17 -5.90 -4.70
C ARG A 67 -7.90 -7.23 -5.41
N CYS A 68 -6.76 -7.35 -6.08
CA CYS A 68 -6.45 -8.55 -6.82
C CYS A 68 -5.75 -9.59 -5.94
N ASN A 69 -6.13 -10.84 -6.15
CA ASN A 69 -5.36 -11.97 -5.67
C ASN A 69 -4.07 -12.09 -6.50
N LEU A 70 -2.95 -11.60 -5.98
CA LEU A 70 -1.65 -11.65 -6.61
C LEU A 70 -1.04 -13.03 -6.42
N PHE A 71 -1.47 -13.98 -7.25
CA PHE A 71 -0.77 -15.26 -7.46
C PHE A 71 0.56 -15.06 -8.19
N VAL A 72 0.78 -13.88 -8.76
CA VAL A 72 1.82 -13.64 -9.76
C VAL A 72 2.92 -12.71 -9.26
N GLY A 73 3.19 -12.73 -7.96
CA GLY A 73 4.13 -11.82 -7.33
C GLY A 73 5.48 -11.72 -8.06
N LYS A 74 6.03 -12.87 -8.49
CA LYS A 74 7.29 -12.91 -9.26
C LYS A 74 7.17 -12.23 -10.63
N THR A 75 6.06 -12.41 -11.35
CA THR A 75 5.86 -11.76 -12.65
C THR A 75 5.63 -10.26 -12.49
N LEU A 76 4.90 -9.84 -11.45
CA LEU A 76 4.74 -8.41 -11.15
C LEU A 76 6.09 -7.76 -10.87
N ALA A 77 6.90 -8.37 -10.00
CA ALA A 77 8.22 -7.84 -9.66
C ALA A 77 9.19 -7.86 -10.86
N ASN A 78 9.14 -8.89 -11.70
CA ASN A 78 9.87 -8.90 -12.97
C ASN A 78 9.37 -7.81 -13.93
N THR A 79 8.06 -7.55 -13.98
CA THR A 79 7.49 -6.48 -14.79
C THR A 79 7.98 -5.12 -14.29
N LEU A 80 8.04 -4.91 -12.98
CA LEU A 80 8.61 -3.71 -12.37
C LEU A 80 10.09 -3.54 -12.69
N ALA A 81 10.88 -4.61 -12.60
CA ALA A 81 12.31 -4.56 -12.89
C ALA A 81 12.61 -4.30 -14.39
N MET A 82 11.78 -4.80 -15.29
CA MET A 82 11.98 -4.68 -16.75
C MET A 82 11.34 -3.42 -17.34
N ASN A 83 10.40 -2.80 -16.63
CA ASN A 83 9.68 -1.64 -17.14
C ASN A 83 10.30 -0.33 -16.63
N THR A 84 11.14 0.25 -17.47
CA THR A 84 11.82 1.53 -17.24
C THR A 84 10.94 2.75 -17.52
N GLN A 85 9.64 2.57 -17.76
CA GLN A 85 8.68 3.67 -17.97
C GLN A 85 7.54 3.66 -16.95
N LEU A 86 7.49 2.67 -16.04
CA LEU A 86 6.42 2.62 -15.05
C LEU A 86 6.61 3.78 -14.07
N GLU A 87 5.62 4.66 -14.01
CA GLU A 87 5.55 5.84 -13.16
C GLU A 87 4.60 5.62 -11.98
N ARG A 88 3.59 4.76 -12.12
CA ARG A 88 2.59 4.49 -11.08
C ARG A 88 2.29 3.01 -10.95
N LEU A 89 2.40 2.50 -9.72
CA LEU A 89 1.97 1.16 -9.33
C LEU A 89 0.95 1.26 -8.21
N ASP A 90 -0.22 0.68 -8.42
CA ASP A 90 -1.23 0.51 -7.38
C ASP A 90 -1.55 -0.99 -7.25
N ILE A 91 -1.23 -1.58 -6.11
CA ILE A 91 -1.63 -2.94 -5.76
C ILE A 91 -2.42 -2.96 -4.45
N SER A 92 -3.07 -1.84 -4.12
CA SER A 92 -3.83 -1.68 -2.89
C SER A 92 -4.89 -2.78 -2.72
N HIS A 93 -5.13 -3.17 -1.48
CA HIS A 93 -6.17 -4.11 -1.07
C HIS A 93 -6.06 -5.52 -1.69
N GLY A 94 -4.95 -5.83 -2.35
CA GLY A 94 -4.73 -7.16 -2.91
C GLY A 94 -4.69 -8.26 -1.85
N ARG A 95 -4.47 -9.50 -2.28
CA ARG A 95 -4.08 -10.60 -1.40
C ARG A 95 -2.99 -11.42 -2.08
N PHE A 96 -1.92 -11.74 -1.36
CA PHE A 96 -0.92 -12.69 -1.85
C PHE A 96 -1.45 -14.11 -1.62
N LEU A 97 -1.68 -14.82 -2.72
CA LEU A 97 -2.10 -16.23 -2.68
C LEU A 97 -0.96 -17.10 -3.19
N LYS A 98 -0.76 -18.26 -2.54
CA LYS A 98 0.24 -19.25 -2.96
C LYS A 98 -0.17 -19.83 -4.32
N GLU A 99 0.79 -19.97 -5.25
CA GLU A 99 0.57 -20.53 -6.60
C GLU A 99 -0.05 -21.94 -6.59
N GLU A 100 0.13 -22.72 -5.53
CA GLU A 100 -0.35 -24.11 -5.46
C GLU A 100 -0.87 -24.47 -4.06
N GLY A 101 -2.20 -24.54 -3.91
CA GLY A 101 -2.87 -25.11 -2.74
C GLY A 101 -4.19 -24.41 -2.41
N GLY A 102 -5.30 -25.15 -2.44
CA GLY A 102 -6.66 -24.63 -2.27
C GLY A 102 -6.89 -23.81 -1.00
N TRP A 103 -7.96 -23.01 -1.04
CA TRP A 103 -8.48 -22.16 0.04
C TRP A 103 -8.75 -22.98 1.31
N GLY A 104 -7.73 -23.15 2.14
CA GLY A 104 -7.79 -23.93 3.39
C GLY A 104 -6.88 -23.28 4.43
N ALA A 105 -7.49 -22.76 5.49
CA ALA A 105 -6.94 -21.81 6.46
C ALA A 105 -5.84 -22.33 7.41
N THR A 106 -4.96 -23.22 6.97
CA THR A 106 -3.78 -23.61 7.76
C THR A 106 -2.57 -22.86 7.22
N LYS A 107 -2.03 -21.94 8.03
CA LYS A 107 -0.74 -21.26 7.81
C LYS A 107 0.37 -22.29 7.57
N HIS A 108 0.54 -22.70 6.32
CA HIS A 108 1.60 -23.63 5.96
C HIS A 108 2.91 -22.82 5.91
N PRO A 109 4.01 -23.23 6.56
CA PRO A 109 5.28 -22.50 6.56
C PRO A 109 5.75 -22.08 5.16
N GLN A 110 5.44 -22.89 4.13
CA GLN A 110 5.74 -22.59 2.74
C GLN A 110 5.02 -21.33 2.19
N GLN A 111 3.83 -20.99 2.67
CA GLN A 111 3.14 -19.77 2.23
C GLN A 111 3.92 -18.54 2.69
N ARG A 112 4.36 -18.52 3.96
CA ARG A 112 5.14 -17.41 4.50
C ARG A 112 6.45 -17.20 3.75
N HIS A 113 7.14 -18.28 3.37
CA HIS A 113 8.36 -18.17 2.57
C HIS A 113 8.07 -17.54 1.20
N ALA A 114 6.99 -17.95 0.52
CA ALA A 114 6.62 -17.36 -0.77
C ALA A 114 6.25 -15.87 -0.66
N GLU A 115 5.60 -15.46 0.44
CA GLU A 115 5.28 -14.05 0.71
C GLU A 115 6.54 -13.21 0.97
N LEU A 116 7.48 -13.73 1.77
CA LEU A 116 8.78 -13.07 2.02
C LEU A 116 9.66 -13.03 0.76
N ASP A 117 9.66 -14.10 -0.03
CA ASP A 117 10.33 -14.14 -1.33
C ASP A 117 9.74 -13.08 -2.26
N PHE A 118 8.41 -12.95 -2.33
CA PHE A 118 7.78 -11.89 -3.11
C PHE A 118 8.20 -10.50 -2.63
N CYS A 119 8.16 -10.23 -1.32
CA CYS A 119 8.57 -8.94 -0.76
C CYS A 119 10.03 -8.63 -1.09
N SER A 120 10.90 -9.64 -1.08
CA SER A 120 12.32 -9.51 -1.43
C SER A 120 12.50 -9.15 -2.91
N VAL A 121 11.77 -9.82 -3.82
CA VAL A 121 11.83 -9.50 -5.25
C VAL A 121 11.20 -8.13 -5.52
N LEU A 122 10.10 -7.78 -4.85
CA LEU A 122 9.48 -6.46 -4.94
C LEU A 122 10.46 -5.37 -4.47
N SER A 123 11.11 -5.56 -3.32
CA SER A 123 12.14 -4.65 -2.79
C SER A 123 13.25 -4.42 -3.81
N ALA A 124 13.80 -5.49 -4.40
CA ALA A 124 14.84 -5.36 -5.42
C ALA A 124 14.35 -4.65 -6.69
N ALA A 125 13.10 -4.90 -7.10
CA ALA A 125 12.49 -4.23 -8.24
C ALA A 125 12.24 -2.73 -7.97
N LEU A 126 11.84 -2.37 -6.75
CA LEU A 126 11.70 -0.98 -6.31
C LEU A 126 13.06 -0.28 -6.29
N GLU A 127 14.10 -0.91 -5.76
CA GLU A 127 15.46 -0.35 -5.79
C GLU A 127 15.94 -0.05 -7.22
N ALA A 128 15.66 -0.96 -8.16
CA ALA A 128 16.07 -0.82 -9.57
C ALA A 128 15.19 0.15 -10.39
N ASN A 129 13.92 0.35 -10.02
CA ASN A 129 12.98 1.15 -10.81
C ASN A 129 12.97 2.63 -10.36
N HIS A 130 13.84 3.43 -10.97
CA HIS A 130 13.93 4.87 -10.69
C HIS A 130 12.87 5.73 -11.42
N THR A 131 12.03 5.13 -12.27
CA THR A 131 10.94 5.88 -12.94
C THR A 131 9.66 5.89 -12.14
N LEU A 132 9.48 4.92 -11.23
CA LEU A 132 8.32 4.83 -10.37
C LEU A 132 8.25 6.08 -9.48
N ARG A 133 7.15 6.82 -9.59
CA ARG A 133 6.86 8.05 -8.83
C ARG A 133 5.81 7.81 -7.76
N VAL A 134 4.84 6.95 -8.03
CA VAL A 134 3.71 6.69 -7.14
C VAL A 134 3.62 5.19 -6.86
N LEU A 135 3.65 4.82 -5.59
CA LEU A 135 3.51 3.45 -5.13
C LEU A 135 2.39 3.37 -4.09
N ASN A 136 1.29 2.70 -4.43
CA ASN A 136 0.19 2.43 -3.53
C ASN A 136 0.17 0.96 -3.13
N LEU A 137 0.48 0.73 -1.86
CA LEU A 137 0.53 -0.57 -1.20
C LEU A 137 -0.55 -0.70 -0.12
N SER A 138 -1.56 0.18 -0.14
CA SER A 138 -2.50 0.29 0.96
C SER A 138 -3.30 -1.00 1.17
N GLY A 139 -3.30 -1.57 2.36
CA GLY A 139 -4.15 -2.67 2.78
C GLY A 139 -5.57 -2.26 3.09
N THR A 140 -6.42 -3.25 3.39
CA THR A 140 -7.74 -3.03 4.02
C THR A 140 -7.69 -3.31 5.51
N PHE A 141 -6.54 -3.12 6.16
CA PHE A 141 -6.43 -3.43 7.58
C PHE A 141 -7.37 -2.52 8.36
N ASP A 142 -8.36 -3.17 8.95
CA ASP A 142 -9.25 -2.58 9.92
C ASP A 142 -8.71 -3.04 11.28
N PRO A 143 -8.00 -2.17 12.03
CA PRO A 143 -7.42 -2.54 13.33
C PRO A 143 -8.49 -3.08 14.29
N ARG A 144 -9.76 -2.68 14.12
CA ARG A 144 -10.89 -3.16 14.94
C ARG A 144 -11.30 -4.60 14.60
N ARG A 145 -10.93 -5.12 13.42
CA ARG A 145 -11.21 -6.51 12.99
C ARG A 145 -10.17 -7.52 13.41
N LEU A 146 -8.96 -7.09 13.80
CA LEU A 146 -7.92 -7.97 14.34
C LEU A 146 -8.40 -8.78 15.55
N CYS A 147 -9.29 -8.22 16.37
CA CYS A 147 -9.69 -8.80 17.64
C CYS A 147 -10.77 -9.89 17.54
N LYS A 148 -11.41 -10.10 16.38
CA LYS A 148 -12.64 -10.94 16.31
C LYS A 148 -12.55 -12.22 15.47
N SER A 149 -11.55 -12.39 14.61
CA SER A 149 -11.42 -13.63 13.82
C SER A 149 -10.01 -14.21 13.90
N SER A 150 -9.90 -15.35 14.56
CA SER A 150 -8.67 -16.09 14.89
C SER A 150 -7.93 -16.70 13.68
N GLY A 151 -7.79 -16.01 12.55
CA GLY A 151 -6.89 -16.50 11.50
C GLY A 151 -7.05 -15.97 10.09
N SER A 152 -8.05 -15.15 9.78
CA SER A 152 -8.25 -14.67 8.41
C SER A 152 -7.74 -13.24 8.26
N TRP A 153 -6.48 -13.10 7.85
CA TRP A 153 -5.89 -11.84 7.37
C TRP A 153 -6.49 -11.54 5.99
N ASN A 154 -7.79 -11.24 5.94
CA ASN A 154 -8.54 -10.97 4.72
C ASN A 154 -8.38 -9.50 4.35
N GLY A 155 -7.21 -9.18 3.81
CA GLY A 155 -6.80 -7.83 3.42
C GLY A 155 -5.30 -7.76 3.49
N MET A 156 -4.64 -7.23 2.45
CA MET A 156 -3.17 -7.08 2.40
C MET A 156 -2.66 -6.20 3.53
N ALA A 157 -2.54 -6.74 4.73
CA ALA A 157 -1.70 -6.17 5.76
C ALA A 157 -0.35 -6.85 5.60
N PHE A 158 0.64 -6.13 5.09
CA PHE A 158 2.03 -6.55 5.31
C PHE A 158 2.20 -6.73 6.81
N ASP A 159 2.64 -7.92 7.22
CA ASP A 159 3.15 -8.07 8.58
C ASP A 159 4.44 -7.24 8.72
N PRO A 160 4.89 -6.95 9.95
CA PRO A 160 6.03 -6.06 10.12
C PRO A 160 7.32 -6.53 9.42
N GLU A 161 7.49 -7.85 9.26
CA GLU A 161 8.66 -8.41 8.57
C GLU A 161 8.59 -8.13 7.06
N MET A 162 7.43 -8.34 6.46
CA MET A 162 7.21 -8.03 5.04
C MET A 162 7.31 -6.53 4.76
N ALA A 163 6.72 -5.70 5.63
CA ALA A 163 6.78 -4.25 5.51
C ALA A 163 8.23 -3.75 5.53
N SER A 164 9.03 -4.24 6.49
CA SER A 164 10.46 -3.91 6.59
C SER A 164 11.25 -4.29 5.33
N ILE A 165 10.97 -5.46 4.72
CA ILE A 165 11.62 -5.86 3.47
C ILE A 165 11.27 -4.90 2.34
N VAL A 166 10.00 -4.58 2.14
CA VAL A 166 9.56 -3.68 1.06
C VAL A 166 10.13 -2.27 1.27
N LEU A 167 10.14 -1.78 2.50
CA LEU A 167 10.66 -0.44 2.84
C LEU A 167 12.16 -0.30 2.57
N LYS A 168 12.97 -1.34 2.76
CA LYS A 168 14.39 -1.32 2.36
C LYS A 168 14.59 -1.06 0.86
N GLY A 169 13.69 -1.57 0.02
CA GLY A 169 13.69 -1.27 -1.41
C GLY A 169 13.32 0.17 -1.69
N VAL A 170 12.36 0.72 -0.93
CA VAL A 170 11.96 2.13 -1.05
C VAL A 170 13.04 3.08 -0.57
N GLU A 171 13.73 2.78 0.53
CA GLU A 171 14.85 3.58 1.07
C GLU A 171 15.87 3.96 0.00
N ARG A 172 16.12 3.04 -0.94
CA ARG A 172 17.11 3.19 -2.01
C ARG A 172 16.52 3.66 -3.34
N ASN A 173 15.19 3.78 -3.43
CA ASN A 173 14.54 4.25 -4.64
C ASN A 173 14.75 5.76 -4.82
N LEU A 174 15.38 6.14 -5.94
CA LEU A 174 15.71 7.54 -6.30
C LEU A 174 14.60 8.26 -7.10
N GLY A 175 13.52 7.55 -7.42
CA GLY A 175 12.40 8.02 -8.24
C GLY A 175 11.15 8.36 -7.46
N LEU A 176 10.89 7.63 -6.37
CA LEU A 176 9.60 7.61 -5.69
C LEU A 176 9.29 8.94 -5.01
N ARG A 177 8.09 9.46 -5.26
CA ARG A 177 7.60 10.74 -4.72
C ARG A 177 6.46 10.54 -3.74
N GLU A 178 5.59 9.57 -4.03
CA GLU A 178 4.40 9.29 -3.24
C GLU A 178 4.37 7.82 -2.85
N LEU A 179 4.20 7.57 -1.56
CA LEU A 179 4.08 6.24 -0.99
C LEU A 179 2.85 6.17 -0.07
N TYR A 180 1.98 5.20 -0.36
CA TYR A 180 0.78 4.91 0.43
C TYR A 180 0.89 3.53 1.04
N LEU A 181 0.94 3.47 2.37
CA LEU A 181 1.10 2.28 3.20
C LEU A 181 -0.05 2.07 4.18
N ASN A 182 -1.15 2.81 4.04
CA ASN A 182 -2.35 2.59 4.85
C ASN A 182 -2.74 1.12 4.89
N GLY A 183 -3.40 0.72 5.95
CA GLY A 183 -3.72 -0.63 6.29
C GLY A 183 -2.55 -1.63 6.36
N ASN A 184 -1.32 -1.23 6.71
CA ASN A 184 -0.20 -2.15 6.90
C ASN A 184 0.40 -2.03 8.30
N MET A 185 1.05 -3.09 8.76
CA MET A 185 1.77 -3.05 10.04
C MET A 185 3.21 -2.62 9.79
N VAL A 186 3.51 -1.35 10.06
CA VAL A 186 4.85 -0.79 9.85
C VAL A 186 5.45 -0.42 11.20
N SER A 187 6.73 -0.72 11.42
CA SER A 187 7.39 -0.28 12.65
C SER A 187 7.79 1.18 12.61
N VAL A 188 7.84 1.80 13.78
CA VAL A 188 8.40 3.16 13.95
C VAL A 188 9.84 3.21 13.43
N ASP A 189 10.64 2.18 13.69
CA ASP A 189 12.02 2.09 13.26
C ASP A 189 12.16 2.08 11.74
N ASP A 190 11.35 1.29 11.03
CA ASP A 190 11.36 1.22 9.57
C ASP A 190 10.91 2.56 8.95
N VAL A 191 9.91 3.23 9.55
CA VAL A 191 9.49 4.57 9.11
C VAL A 191 10.62 5.57 9.31
N CYS A 192 11.27 5.56 10.47
CA CYS A 192 12.39 6.46 10.75
C CYS A 192 13.59 6.19 9.83
N ALA A 193 13.89 4.93 9.53
CA ALA A 193 14.93 4.53 8.57
C ALA A 193 14.60 5.06 7.16
N LEU A 194 13.36 4.85 6.70
CA LEU A 194 12.86 5.39 5.43
C LEU A 194 13.02 6.90 5.35
N LEU A 195 12.58 7.63 6.38
CA LEU A 195 12.63 9.09 6.41
C LEU A 195 14.07 9.62 6.42
N ARG A 196 15.00 8.94 7.10
CA ARG A 196 16.42 9.34 7.12
C ARG A 196 17.13 9.04 5.80
N ALA A 197 16.79 7.94 5.13
CA ALA A 197 17.49 7.47 3.94
C ALA A 197 16.93 8.02 2.63
N ASN A 198 15.60 8.15 2.50
CA ASN A 198 14.97 8.54 1.24
C ASN A 198 14.78 10.07 1.17
N HIS A 199 15.51 10.71 0.25
CA HIS A 199 15.45 12.14 -0.02
C HIS A 199 14.71 12.47 -1.34
N THR A 200 13.77 11.62 -1.74
CA THR A 200 12.99 11.80 -2.97
C THR A 200 11.49 11.82 -2.70
N LEU A 201 11.06 11.11 -1.67
CA LEU A 201 9.69 11.13 -1.18
C LEU A 201 9.27 12.54 -0.76
N THR A 202 8.13 12.97 -1.29
CA THR A 202 7.45 14.24 -1.01
C THR A 202 6.15 14.01 -0.27
N HIS A 203 5.52 12.85 -0.45
CA HIS A 203 4.27 12.46 0.20
C HIS A 203 4.39 11.04 0.77
N LEU A 204 4.02 10.89 2.04
CA LEU A 204 3.99 9.61 2.73
C LEU A 204 2.70 9.51 3.54
N GLU A 205 1.95 8.45 3.28
CA GLU A 205 0.71 8.17 3.98
C GLU A 205 0.76 6.77 4.57
N MET A 206 0.50 6.67 5.88
CA MET A 206 0.51 5.42 6.62
C MET A 206 -0.43 5.48 7.82
N ASP A 207 -1.02 4.33 8.11
CA ASP A 207 -1.70 4.03 9.35
C ASP A 207 -1.07 2.76 9.96
N GLY A 208 -1.55 2.33 11.14
CA GLY A 208 -1.13 1.05 11.72
C GLY A 208 0.34 0.98 12.14
N ILE A 209 0.98 2.11 12.43
CA ILE A 209 2.32 2.14 13.03
C ILE A 209 2.25 1.44 14.38
N CYS A 210 3.05 0.39 14.55
CA CYS A 210 3.04 -0.42 15.75
C CYS A 210 4.46 -0.64 16.32
N ASP A 211 4.53 -0.75 17.65
CA ASP A 211 5.70 -1.31 18.32
C ASP A 211 5.80 -2.80 18.01
N ILE A 212 6.77 -3.19 17.17
CA ILE A 212 6.98 -4.61 16.84
C ILE A 212 7.30 -5.42 18.09
N ASP A 213 8.10 -4.89 19.02
CA ASP A 213 8.53 -5.63 20.20
C ASP A 213 7.34 -5.91 21.10
N GLN A 214 6.46 -4.93 21.28
CA GLN A 214 5.20 -5.11 21.99
C GLN A 214 4.29 -6.09 21.25
N TYR A 215 4.12 -5.92 19.94
CA TYR A 215 3.33 -6.81 19.11
C TYR A 215 3.79 -8.27 19.20
N GLN A 216 5.11 -8.53 19.18
CA GLN A 216 5.68 -9.87 19.31
C GLN A 216 5.49 -10.46 20.70
N LYS A 217 5.61 -9.65 21.76
CA LYS A 217 5.37 -10.08 23.15
C LYS A 217 3.91 -10.48 23.38
N ASP A 218 2.98 -9.77 22.75
CA ASP A 218 1.53 -9.99 22.92
C ASP A 218 0.98 -11.10 22.01
N ARG A 219 1.69 -11.40 20.91
CA ARG A 219 1.34 -12.46 19.94
C ARG A 219 0.98 -13.82 20.54
N PRO A 220 1.71 -14.41 21.52
CA PRO A 220 1.33 -15.69 22.12
C PRO A 220 0.07 -15.61 23.01
N PHE A 221 -0.38 -14.41 23.39
CA PHE A 221 -1.45 -14.18 24.36
C PHE A 221 -2.68 -13.46 23.81
N LEU A 222 -2.83 -13.32 22.49
CA LEU A 222 -4.05 -12.84 21.83
C LEU A 222 -5.23 -13.83 22.04
N ARG A 223 -5.65 -13.97 23.29
CA ARG A 223 -6.98 -14.39 23.72
C ARG A 223 -7.96 -13.25 23.41
N PRO A 224 -9.27 -13.52 23.34
CA PRO A 224 -10.26 -12.57 22.82
C PRO A 224 -10.55 -11.38 23.74
N THR A 225 -9.71 -11.09 24.75
CA THR A 225 -10.01 -10.03 25.73
C THR A 225 -9.57 -8.68 25.16
N ILE A 226 -10.53 -7.75 25.14
CA ILE A 226 -10.65 -6.57 24.28
C ILE A 226 -9.97 -5.35 24.94
N GLU A 227 -8.67 -5.40 25.19
CA GLU A 227 -7.90 -4.20 25.55
C GLU A 227 -6.81 -4.06 24.51
N ALA A 228 -6.93 -3.03 23.67
CA ALA A 228 -6.11 -2.84 22.47
C ALA A 228 -4.62 -2.76 22.83
N PRO A 229 -3.80 -3.79 22.54
CA PRO A 229 -2.38 -3.81 22.89
C PRO A 229 -1.54 -2.84 22.04
N TRP A 230 -2.18 -2.02 21.21
CA TRP A 230 -1.55 -1.10 20.27
C TRP A 230 -1.30 0.29 20.85
N GLN A 231 -1.65 0.52 22.13
CA GLN A 231 -1.37 1.77 22.83
C GLN A 231 0.11 1.86 23.23
N GLN A 232 1.00 1.97 22.25
CA GLN A 232 2.34 2.49 22.51
C GLN A 232 2.18 3.95 22.96
N LYS A 233 3.01 4.41 23.90
CA LYS A 233 3.03 5.82 24.28
C LYS A 233 3.33 6.65 23.03
N ALA A 234 2.33 7.41 22.58
CA ALA A 234 2.43 8.23 21.38
C ALA A 234 3.63 9.18 21.41
N SER A 235 4.03 9.62 22.61
CA SER A 235 5.19 10.50 22.86
C SER A 235 6.49 9.98 22.25
N ASP A 236 6.81 8.70 22.44
CA ASP A 236 8.11 8.15 22.08
C ASP A 236 8.18 7.95 20.56
N THR A 237 7.09 7.42 19.97
CA THR A 237 6.92 7.25 18.53
C THR A 237 7.00 8.58 17.79
N LEU A 238 6.28 9.59 18.27
CA LEU A 238 6.28 10.91 17.66
C LEU A 238 7.62 11.63 17.79
N GLY A 239 8.29 11.48 18.94
CA GLY A 239 9.64 12.01 19.13
C GLY A 239 10.64 11.46 18.10
N GLN A 240 10.60 10.15 17.85
CA GLN A 240 11.47 9.50 16.86
C GLN A 240 11.15 9.95 15.42
N ILE A 241 9.87 10.00 15.05
CA ILE A 241 9.44 10.48 13.72
C ILE A 241 9.83 11.94 13.54
N ALA A 242 9.63 12.80 14.56
CA ALA A 242 10.03 14.19 14.52
C ALA A 242 11.54 14.35 14.32
N GLU A 243 12.35 13.55 15.01
CA GLU A 243 13.80 13.54 14.83
C GLU A 243 14.21 13.10 13.42
N ALA A 244 13.61 12.04 12.88
CA ALA A 244 13.86 11.60 11.52
C ALA A 244 13.48 12.69 10.49
N LEU A 245 12.33 13.34 10.66
CA LEU A 245 11.88 14.43 9.80
C LEU A 245 12.81 15.64 9.81
N ARG A 246 13.52 15.93 10.91
CA ARG A 246 14.52 17.02 10.93
C ARG A 246 15.65 16.80 9.92
N THR A 247 15.98 15.55 9.62
CA THR A 247 16.99 15.19 8.61
C THR A 247 16.39 15.07 7.21
N ASN A 248 15.07 14.91 7.09
CA ASN A 248 14.38 14.82 5.82
C ASN A 248 13.90 16.20 5.35
N ASN A 249 14.52 16.73 4.30
CA ASN A 249 14.17 18.02 3.71
C ASN A 249 13.27 17.93 2.47
N THR A 250 12.89 16.72 2.03
CA THR A 250 12.09 16.52 0.81
C THR A 250 10.64 16.21 1.08
N LEU A 251 10.33 15.58 2.22
CA LEU A 251 8.98 15.25 2.60
C LEU A 251 8.20 16.54 2.89
N GLN A 252 7.14 16.76 2.14
CA GLN A 252 6.27 17.93 2.23
C GLN A 252 4.98 17.61 2.97
N SER A 253 4.50 16.38 2.82
CA SER A 253 3.25 15.88 3.37
C SER A 253 3.48 14.55 4.06
N LEU A 254 3.02 14.44 5.31
CA LEU A 254 2.97 13.22 6.08
C LEU A 254 1.53 13.06 6.58
N SER A 255 0.96 11.87 6.41
CA SER A 255 -0.33 11.50 7.00
C SER A 255 -0.09 10.33 7.95
N LEU A 256 -0.46 10.53 9.22
CA LEU A 256 -0.40 9.53 10.30
C LEU A 256 -1.81 9.17 10.79
N ARG A 257 -2.79 9.22 9.89
CA ARG A 257 -4.19 8.95 10.24
C ARG A 257 -4.34 7.56 10.84
N HIS A 258 -5.31 7.42 11.75
CA HIS A 258 -5.68 6.13 12.36
C HIS A 258 -4.55 5.38 13.10
N ASN A 259 -3.53 6.08 13.60
CA ASN A 259 -2.45 5.49 14.41
C ASN A 259 -2.74 5.47 15.93
N GLU A 260 -3.97 5.79 16.37
CA GLU A 260 -4.37 5.88 17.78
C GLU A 260 -3.30 6.54 18.67
N LEU A 261 -2.73 7.64 18.17
CA LEU A 261 -1.71 8.40 18.88
C LEU A 261 -2.45 9.27 19.90
N ASP A 262 -2.48 8.83 21.15
CA ASP A 262 -2.98 9.63 22.28
C ASP A 262 -1.96 10.75 22.56
N VAL A 263 -2.04 11.83 21.78
CA VAL A 263 -1.16 13.00 21.90
C VAL A 263 -1.88 14.08 22.68
N THR A 264 -1.30 14.49 23.78
CA THR A 264 -1.79 15.64 24.54
C THR A 264 -1.47 16.95 23.82
N ASP A 265 -2.27 17.99 24.02
CA ASP A 265 -2.00 19.34 23.51
C ASP A 265 -0.60 19.86 23.92
N SER A 266 -0.13 19.46 25.12
CA SER A 266 1.23 19.80 25.55
C SER A 266 2.30 19.16 24.67
N GLU A 267 2.17 17.87 24.33
CA GLU A 267 3.12 17.18 23.45
C GLU A 267 3.10 17.76 22.03
N LEU A 268 1.91 18.10 21.51
CA LEU A 268 1.78 18.82 20.24
C LEU A 268 2.48 20.18 20.27
N SER A 269 2.40 20.90 21.39
CA SER A 269 3.04 22.21 21.56
C SER A 269 4.57 22.11 21.61
N GLU A 270 5.13 20.98 22.03
CA GLU A 270 6.58 20.72 22.08
C GLU A 270 7.16 20.27 20.72
N LEU A 271 6.31 19.76 19.81
CA LEU A 271 6.75 19.33 18.48
C LEU A 271 7.14 20.51 17.59
N ASN A 272 8.43 20.80 17.47
CA ASN A 272 8.94 21.87 16.60
C ASN A 272 8.76 21.63 15.07
N ASP A 273 8.29 20.46 14.63
CA ASP A 273 8.07 20.17 13.20
C ASP A 273 6.61 20.42 12.79
N GLU A 274 6.41 21.46 11.98
CA GLU A 274 5.10 21.89 11.50
C GLU A 274 4.43 20.86 10.56
N ARG A 275 5.22 20.01 9.88
CA ARG A 275 4.67 18.95 9.02
C ARG A 275 4.01 17.88 9.88
N LEU A 276 4.65 17.52 11.00
CA LEU A 276 4.11 16.54 11.94
C LEU A 276 2.87 17.08 12.66
N ARG A 277 2.87 18.34 13.08
CA ARG A 277 1.66 18.99 13.64
C ARG A 277 0.48 18.95 12.67
N ARG A 278 0.70 19.29 11.40
CA ARG A 278 -0.34 19.20 10.36
C ARG A 278 -0.81 17.77 10.12
N ALA A 279 0.11 16.80 10.11
CA ALA A 279 -0.24 15.38 9.99
C ALA A 279 -1.20 14.93 11.10
N LEU A 280 -0.92 15.33 12.34
CA LEU A 280 -1.72 14.99 13.52
C LEU A 280 -3.07 15.71 13.54
N GLN A 281 -3.11 17.01 13.24
CA GLN A 281 -4.37 17.76 13.17
C GLN A 281 -5.31 17.25 12.07
N SER A 282 -4.76 16.72 10.97
CA SER A 282 -5.54 16.12 9.89
C SER A 282 -6.14 14.76 10.24
N SER A 283 -5.79 14.19 11.40
CA SER A 283 -6.20 12.86 11.83
C SER A 283 -7.44 12.83 12.72
N ASP A 284 -7.95 14.00 13.13
CA ASP A 284 -9.18 14.09 13.91
C ASP A 284 -10.40 13.79 13.04
N PRO A 285 -11.08 12.64 13.26
CA PRO A 285 -12.21 12.24 12.43
C PRO A 285 -13.42 13.18 12.58
N GLU A 286 -13.53 13.90 13.70
CA GLU A 286 -14.64 14.84 13.95
C GLU A 286 -14.60 16.07 13.03
N ASN A 287 -13.45 16.40 12.44
CA ASN A 287 -13.35 17.49 11.46
C ASN A 287 -13.69 17.07 10.03
N GLU A 288 -13.79 15.78 9.72
CA GLU A 288 -14.03 15.32 8.35
C GLU A 288 -15.51 15.33 7.95
N GLU A 289 -16.45 15.07 8.87
CA GLU A 289 -17.89 15.05 8.57
C GLU A 289 -18.41 16.38 8.02
N GLY A 290 -17.83 17.52 8.42
CA GLY A 290 -18.18 18.84 7.88
C GLY A 290 -17.54 19.17 6.52
N SER A 291 -16.51 18.42 6.10
CA SER A 291 -15.74 18.73 4.89
C SER A 291 -16.20 17.96 3.64
N GLU A 292 -16.79 16.77 3.81
CA GLU A 292 -17.42 16.04 2.71
C GLU A 292 -18.76 16.69 2.28
N GLU A 293 -19.56 17.19 3.23
CA GLU A 293 -20.85 17.83 2.97
C GLU A 293 -20.69 19.13 2.15
N VAL A 294 -19.67 19.94 2.45
CA VAL A 294 -19.36 21.16 1.68
C VAL A 294 -18.88 20.83 0.24
N ARG A 295 -18.21 19.69 0.06
CA ARG A 295 -17.70 19.25 -1.24
C ARG A 295 -18.78 18.66 -2.15
N GLU A 296 -19.81 18.05 -1.56
CA GLU A 296 -21.04 17.65 -2.28
C GLU A 296 -21.92 18.85 -2.64
N GLU A 297 -22.10 19.84 -1.74
CA GLU A 297 -22.87 21.05 -2.05
C GLU A 297 -22.26 21.89 -3.19
N ASP A 298 -20.94 22.03 -3.25
CA ASP A 298 -20.27 22.75 -4.35
C ASP A 298 -20.28 21.97 -5.68
N SER A 299 -20.30 20.63 -5.62
CA SER A 299 -20.44 19.79 -6.82
C SER A 299 -21.88 19.84 -7.37
N ALA A 300 -22.89 19.96 -6.52
CA ALA A 300 -24.29 20.09 -6.91
C ALA A 300 -24.62 21.46 -7.52
N ARG A 301 -23.84 22.51 -7.22
CA ARG A 301 -23.99 23.86 -7.81
C ARG A 301 -23.32 24.04 -9.16
N GLN A 302 -22.49 23.08 -9.61
CA GLN A 302 -21.78 23.12 -10.89
C GLN A 302 -22.41 22.24 -11.99
N LEU A 303 -23.52 21.55 -11.69
CA LEU A 303 -24.38 20.83 -12.64
C LEU A 303 -25.65 21.63 -12.93
#